data_AF-X0T7T5-F1
#
_entry.id   AF-X0T7T5-F1
#
_cell.length_a   1.000
_cell.length_b   1.000
_cell.length_c   1.000
_cell.angle_alpha   90.00
_cell.angle_beta   90.00
_cell.angle_gamma   90.00
#
_symmetry.space_group_name_H-M   'P 1'
#
loop_
_entity.id
_entity.type
_entity.pdbx_description
1 polymer ?
#
loop_
_entity_poly.entity_id
_entity_poly.type
_entity_poly.pdbx_seq_one_letter_code
_entity_poly.pdbx_strand_id
1 'polypeptide(L)'
;MEQTATSIEKSLTPQQLAKRLGLSPKATRQLLRTEYPRDTKKKKWEISETLAKKVQRDYRARLKEKEAKKKVENDKELAGKI
;
A
#
# COMPACT_ATOMS: atom_id res chain seq x y z
N MET A 1 37.41 4.73 -9.76
CA MET A 1 36.82 4.05 -8.57
C MET A 1 35.32 4.14 -8.70
N GLU A 2 34.70 3.22 -9.42
CA GLU A 2 33.24 3.13 -9.52
C GLU A 2 32.71 2.46 -8.25
N GLN A 3 32.10 3.26 -7.37
CA GLN A 3 31.33 2.76 -6.25
C GLN A 3 30.04 2.16 -6.83
N THR A 4 30.07 0.86 -7.15
CA THR A 4 28.84 0.08 -7.30
C THR A 4 28.20 0.04 -5.92
N ALA A 5 27.34 1.02 -5.64
CA ALA A 5 26.46 1.00 -4.49
C ALA A 5 25.55 -0.21 -4.68
N THR A 6 26.00 -1.35 -4.14
CA THR A 6 25.16 -2.47 -3.77
C THR A 6 24.05 -1.87 -2.93
N SER A 7 22.94 -1.57 -3.59
CA SER A 7 21.70 -1.18 -2.92
C SER A 7 21.41 -2.33 -1.97
N ILE A 8 21.77 -2.15 -0.71
CA ILE A 8 21.30 -2.98 0.38
C ILE A 8 19.79 -2.89 0.23
N GLU A 9 19.18 -3.92 -0.36
CA GLU A 9 17.73 -3.99 -0.50
C GLU A 9 17.18 -3.86 0.92
N LYS A 10 16.72 -2.66 1.27
CA LYS A 10 16.23 -2.37 2.60
C LYS A 10 14.93 -3.16 2.76
N SER A 11 15.04 -4.33 3.35
CA SER A 11 13.91 -5.11 3.82
C SER A 11 13.15 -4.28 4.85
N LEU A 12 11.89 -3.98 4.56
CA LEU A 12 10.98 -3.29 5.46
C LEU A 12 10.13 -4.32 6.20
N THR A 13 9.93 -4.09 7.49
CA THR A 13 8.95 -4.86 8.26
C THR A 13 7.52 -4.34 7.99
N PRO A 14 6.48 -5.15 8.24
CA PRO A 14 5.09 -4.71 8.13
C PRO A 14 4.78 -3.51 9.02
N GLN A 15 5.47 -3.36 10.16
CA GLN A 15 5.30 -2.21 11.05
C GLN A 15 5.83 -0.92 10.41
N GLN A 16 7.00 -0.98 9.77
CA GLN A 16 7.55 0.18 9.06
C GLN A 16 6.70 0.56 7.86
N LEU A 17 6.20 -0.44 7.12
CA LEU A 17 5.27 -0.20 6.02
C LEU A 17 3.96 0.41 6.53
N ALA A 18 3.42 -0.09 7.63
CA ALA A 18 2.21 0.44 8.25
C ALA A 18 2.35 1.93 8.60
N LYS A 19 3.48 2.33 9.19
CA LYS A 19 3.80 3.75 9.46
C LYS A 19 3.83 4.60 8.19
N ARG A 20 4.40 4.09 7.09
CA ARG A 20 4.44 4.81 5.80
C ARG A 20 3.06 4.94 5.15
N LEU A 21 2.21 3.94 5.31
CA LEU A 21 0.86 3.92 4.75
C LEU A 21 -0.17 4.66 5.62
N GLY A 22 0.19 5.04 6.85
CA GLY A 22 -0.75 5.58 7.83
C GLY A 22 -1.79 4.55 8.27
N LEU A 23 -1.46 3.25 8.19
CA LEU A 23 -2.35 2.14 8.51
C LEU A 23 -1.95 1.48 9.83
N SER A 24 -2.88 0.76 10.45
CA SER A 24 -2.54 -0.13 11.55
C SER A 24 -1.69 -1.31 11.05
N PRO A 25 -0.78 -1.86 11.89
CA PRO A 25 0.03 -3.03 11.53
C PRO A 25 -0.82 -4.24 11.15
N LYS A 26 -1.97 -4.42 11.83
CA LYS A 26 -2.94 -5.49 11.54
C LYS A 26 -3.55 -5.33 10.14
N ALA A 27 -4.03 -4.13 9.80
CA ALA A 27 -4.60 -3.81 8.49
C ALA A 27 -3.56 -3.98 7.38
N THR A 28 -2.32 -3.53 7.61
CA THR A 28 -1.21 -3.70 6.66
C THR A 28 -0.89 -5.17 6.43
N ARG A 29 -0.84 -6.00 7.49
CA ARG A 29 -0.64 -7.45 7.35
C ARG A 29 -1.78 -8.11 6.58
N GLN A 30 -3.03 -7.72 6.83
CA GLN A 30 -4.19 -8.25 6.14
C GLN A 30 -4.17 -7.88 4.65
N LEU A 31 -3.85 -6.63 4.33
CA LEU A 31 -3.68 -6.16 2.96
C LEU A 31 -2.59 -6.93 2.23
N LEU A 32 -1.42 -7.08 2.86
CA LEU A 32 -0.31 -7.87 2.31
C LEU A 32 -0.69 -9.34 2.11
N ARG A 33 -1.43 -9.95 3.04
CA ARG A 33 -1.90 -11.34 2.88
C ARG A 33 -2.91 -11.51 1.75
N THR A 34 -3.76 -10.51 1.53
CA THR A 34 -4.84 -10.58 0.55
C THR A 34 -4.30 -10.30 -0.86
N GLU A 35 -3.53 -9.22 -1.01
CA GLU A 35 -3.06 -8.75 -2.31
C GLU A 35 -1.67 -9.30 -2.69
N TYR A 36 -0.84 -9.68 -1.70
CA TYR A 36 0.53 -10.15 -1.89
C TYR A 36 0.84 -11.46 -1.11
N PRO A 37 0.03 -12.53 -1.29
CA PRO A 37 0.16 -13.78 -0.52
C PRO A 37 1.47 -14.55 -0.78
N ARG A 38 2.09 -14.39 -1.96
CA ARG A 38 3.35 -15.07 -2.31
C ARG A 38 4.55 -14.47 -1.58
N ASP A 39 4.57 -13.16 -1.40
CA ASP A 39 5.64 -12.43 -0.74
C ASP A 39 5.55 -12.48 0.79
N THR A 40 4.37 -12.79 1.34
CA THR A 40 4.13 -12.92 2.78
C THR A 40 4.37 -14.33 3.33
N LYS A 41 4.78 -15.29 2.48
CA LYS A 41 5.00 -16.70 2.87
C LYS A 41 6.31 -16.95 3.63
N LYS A 42 7.22 -15.97 3.68
CA LYS A 42 8.49 -16.12 4.41
C LYS A 42 8.26 -15.94 5.92
N LYS A 43 8.86 -16.84 6.71
CA LYS A 43 8.82 -16.88 8.19
C LYS A 43 9.22 -15.52 8.82
N LYS A 44 10.02 -14.73 8.11
CA LYS A 44 10.27 -13.32 8.38
C LYS A 44 9.50 -12.49 7.36
N TRP A 45 8.57 -11.67 7.83
CA TRP A 45 7.86 -10.69 7.01
C TRP A 45 8.83 -9.58 6.59
N GLU A 46 9.74 -9.90 5.68
CA GLU A 46 10.68 -8.96 5.10
C GLU A 46 10.15 -8.56 3.73
N ILE A 47 9.67 -7.32 3.66
CA ILE A 47 9.07 -6.75 2.47
C ILE A 47 10.18 -6.00 1.75
N SER A 48 10.59 -6.46 0.58
CA SER A 48 11.56 -5.72 -0.23
C SER A 48 11.08 -4.30 -0.50
N GLU A 49 12.00 -3.34 -0.57
CA GLU A 49 11.64 -1.94 -0.81
C GLU A 49 10.82 -1.75 -2.10
N THR A 50 11.12 -2.53 -3.14
CA THR A 50 10.37 -2.55 -4.40
C THR A 50 8.90 -2.92 -4.19
N LEU A 51 8.64 -3.95 -3.39
CA LEU A 51 7.28 -4.37 -3.05
C LEU A 51 6.58 -3.31 -2.19
N ALA A 52 7.27 -2.73 -1.22
CA ALA A 52 6.73 -1.65 -0.40
C ALA A 52 6.30 -0.44 -1.24
N LYS A 53 7.12 -0.01 -2.21
CA LYS A 53 6.79 1.07 -3.15
C LYS A 53 5.57 0.71 -4.00
N LYS A 54 5.47 -0.55 -4.47
CA LYS A 54 4.32 -1.05 -5.23
C LYS A 54 3.04 -0.99 -4.39
N VAL A 55 3.07 -1.53 -3.16
CA VAL A 55 1.95 -1.51 -2.22
C VAL A 55 1.50 -0.08 -1.94
N GLN A 56 2.44 0.84 -1.71
CA GLN A 56 2.13 2.24 -1.44
C GLN A 56 1.45 2.94 -2.63
N ARG A 57 1.93 2.68 -3.84
CA ARG A 57 1.33 3.23 -5.06
C ARG A 57 -0.09 2.70 -5.28
N ASP A 58 -0.27 1.39 -5.13
CA ASP A 58 -1.57 0.72 -5.30
C ASP A 58 -2.58 1.21 -4.25
N TYR A 59 -2.14 1.30 -2.99
CA TYR A 59 -2.97 1.80 -1.90
C TYR A 59 -3.42 3.25 -2.12
N ARG A 60 -2.51 4.14 -2.55
CA ARG A 60 -2.86 5.52 -2.89
C ARG A 60 -3.83 5.61 -4.07
N ALA A 61 -3.66 4.76 -5.08
CA ALA A 61 -4.60 4.71 -6.22
C ALA A 61 -6.00 4.31 -5.76
N ARG A 62 -6.12 3.28 -4.92
CA ARG A 62 -7.41 2.85 -4.34
C ARG A 62 -8.07 3.92 -3.47
N LEU A 63 -7.29 4.68 -2.70
CA LEU A 63 -7.83 5.81 -1.93
C LEU A 63 -8.40 6.88 -2.86
N LYS A 64 -7.67 7.26 -3.92
CA LYS A 64 -8.13 8.23 -4.90
C LYS A 64 -9.40 7.76 -5.64
N GLU A 65 -9.48 6.49 -5.99
CA GLU A 65 -10.69 5.90 -6.59
C GLU A 65 -11.88 5.89 -5.62
N LYS A 66 -11.65 5.58 -4.33
CA LYS A 66 -12.70 5.65 -3.31
C LYS A 66 -13.22 7.08 -3.13
N GLU A 67 -12.32 8.06 -3.05
CA GLU A 67 -12.72 9.47 -2.97
C GLU A 67 -13.45 9.93 -4.24
N ALA A 68 -12.97 9.53 -5.43
CA ALA A 68 -13.62 9.85 -6.69
C ALA A 68 -15.03 9.23 -6.79
N LYS A 69 -15.20 7.95 -6.41
CA LYS A 69 -16.52 7.30 -6.38
C LYS A 69 -17.46 7.97 -5.39
N LYS A 70 -16.96 8.31 -4.19
CA LYS A 70 -17.76 9.01 -3.18
C LYS A 70 -18.19 10.40 -3.65
N LYS A 71 -17.33 11.10 -4.39
CA LYS A 71 -17.67 12.40 -4.99
C LYS A 71 -18.75 12.25 -6.06
N VAL A 72 -18.64 11.26 -6.95
CA VAL A 72 -19.63 10.99 -8.01
C VAL A 72 -20.99 10.58 -7.44
N GLU A 73 -21.01 9.79 -6.37
CA GLU A 73 -22.25 9.39 -5.68
C GLU A 73 -22.93 10.61 -5.04
N ASN A 74 -22.15 11.46 -4.36
CA ASN A 74 -22.67 12.68 -3.73
C ASN A 74 -23.19 13.70 -4.76
N ASP A 75 -22.54 13.81 -5.93
CA ASP A 75 -22.99 14.67 -7.04
C ASP A 75 -24.30 14.17 -7.67
N LYS A 76 -24.46 12.85 -7.82
CA LYS A 76 -25.71 12.23 -8.28
C LYS A 76 -26.87 12.44 -7.32
N GLU A 77 -26.62 12.34 -6.02
CA GLU A 77 -27.64 12.56 -4.99
C GLU A 77 -28.07 14.03 -4.92
N LEU A 78 -27.15 14.98 -5.16
CA LEU A 78 -27.45 16.40 -5.25
C LEU A 78 -28.21 16.75 -6.53
N ALA A 79 -27.84 16.15 -7.66
CA ALA A 79 -28.48 16.37 -8.96
C ALA A 79 -29.88 15.73 -9.08
N GLY A 80 -30.15 14.65 -8.33
CA GLY A 80 -31.48 14.00 -8.28
C GLY A 80 -32.48 14.63 -7.31
N LYS A 81 -32.10 15.71 -6.61
CA LYS A 81 -32.93 16.38 -5.60
C LYS A 81 -33.48 17.73 -6.07
N ILE A 82 -33.44 18.00 -7.38
CA ILE A 82 -34.01 19.19 -8.05
C ILE A 82 -35.25 18.77 -8.84
#